data_AF-D8J7A1-F1
#
_entry.id   AF-D8J7A1-F1
#
_cell.length_a   1.000
_cell.length_b   1.000
_cell.length_c   1.000
_cell.angle_alpha   90.00
_cell.angle_beta   90.00
_cell.angle_gamma   90.00
#
_symmetry.space_group_name_H-M   'P 1'
#
loop_
_entity.id
_entity.type
_entity.pdbx_description
1 polymer ?
#
loop_
_entity_poly.entity_id
_entity_poly.type
_entity_poly.pdbx_seq_one_letter_code
_entity_poly.pdbx_strand_id
1 'polypeptide(L)'
;MVAGKFLGRTAVIVVAILAGYATAGGVSMITADSFSPGIFGLYTLLTLLYGAVYVAIGIGASAFMKSRKTAFAIAIGLYMLFLLFWDVFLVLLQFASVGQELPESGLPEWIQFVGLLNPATASGYAARALVPEFHALTLFPESDAFYLQNWVGLVVLALWVVIPLAVGYARFERMDLH
;
A
#
# COMPACT_ATOMS: atom_id res chain seq x y z
N MET A 1 -2.01 17.49 20.39
CA MET A 1 -2.59 16.20 20.88
C MET A 1 -2.66 15.08 19.82
N VAL A 2 -2.78 15.40 18.52
CA VAL A 2 -2.93 14.41 17.43
C VAL A 2 -1.66 13.58 17.18
N ALA A 3 -0.47 14.21 17.17
CA ALA A 3 0.81 13.53 16.95
C ALA A 3 1.13 12.46 18.03
N GLY A 4 0.80 12.71 19.30
CA GLY A 4 0.99 11.74 20.39
C GLY A 4 0.02 10.55 20.32
N LYS A 5 -1.23 10.76 19.87
CA LYS A 5 -2.19 9.67 19.62
C LYS A 5 -1.83 8.89 18.34
N PHE A 6 -1.20 9.53 17.35
CA PHE A 6 -0.66 8.89 16.15
C PHE A 6 0.51 7.97 16.50
N LEU A 7 1.53 8.49 17.17
CA LEU A 7 2.69 7.70 17.62
C LEU A 7 2.28 6.48 18.44
N GLY A 8 1.33 6.63 19.37
CA GLY A 8 0.84 5.51 20.17
C GLY A 8 0.11 4.42 19.35
N ARG A 9 -0.69 4.80 18.35
CA ARG A 9 -1.44 3.82 17.52
C ARG A 9 -0.58 3.18 16.44
N THR A 10 0.32 3.96 15.84
CA THR A 10 1.32 3.46 14.90
C THR A 10 2.30 2.53 15.60
N ALA A 11 2.73 2.85 16.82
CA ALA A 11 3.60 1.99 17.62
C ALA A 11 2.95 0.62 17.92
N VAL A 12 1.66 0.56 18.26
CA VAL A 12 0.97 -0.72 18.51
C VAL A 12 0.94 -1.60 17.25
N ILE A 13 0.67 -1.01 16.09
CA ILE A 13 0.62 -1.74 14.81
C ILE A 13 2.03 -2.18 14.39
N VAL A 14 3.02 -1.30 14.52
CA VAL A 14 4.42 -1.62 14.27
C VAL A 14 4.87 -2.77 15.17
N VAL A 15 4.56 -2.73 16.47
CA VAL A 15 4.90 -3.80 17.42
C VAL A 15 4.20 -5.11 17.06
N ALA A 16 2.93 -5.09 16.68
CA ALA A 16 2.20 -6.30 16.29
C ALA A 16 2.78 -6.93 15.01
N ILE A 17 3.08 -6.11 14.00
CA ILE A 17 3.70 -6.56 12.75
C ILE A 17 5.11 -7.10 13.03
N LEU A 18 5.92 -6.38 13.80
CA LEU A 18 7.26 -6.83 14.18
C LEU A 18 7.22 -8.13 14.98
N ALA A 19 6.25 -8.32 15.88
CA ALA A 19 6.09 -9.57 16.62
C ALA A 19 5.72 -10.74 15.71
N GLY A 20 4.80 -10.54 14.76
CA GLY A 20 4.43 -11.55 13.76
C GLY A 20 5.60 -11.90 12.86
N TYR A 21 6.31 -10.90 12.34
CA TYR A 21 7.48 -11.09 11.48
C TYR A 21 8.68 -11.66 12.25
N ALA A 22 8.92 -11.28 13.49
CA ALA A 22 9.96 -11.91 14.31
C ALA A 22 9.70 -13.41 14.50
N THR A 23 8.43 -13.78 14.71
CA THR A 23 8.02 -15.19 14.77
C THR A 23 8.26 -15.89 13.44
N ALA A 24 7.80 -15.32 12.33
CA ALA A 24 8.01 -15.89 10.99
C ALA A 24 9.49 -16.03 10.64
N GLY A 25 10.28 -14.97 10.88
CA GLY A 25 11.72 -14.96 10.64
C GLY A 25 12.46 -15.95 11.51
N GLY A 26 12.10 -16.06 12.79
CA GLY A 26 12.68 -17.05 13.70
C GLY A 26 12.41 -18.49 13.26
N VAL A 27 11.20 -18.79 12.79
CA VAL A 27 10.87 -20.10 12.20
C VAL A 27 11.69 -20.33 10.93
N SER A 28 11.71 -19.36 10.01
CA SER A 28 12.45 -19.48 8.75
C SER A 28 13.96 -19.69 8.95
N MET A 29 14.57 -19.08 9.97
CA MET A 29 15.98 -19.31 10.29
C MET A 29 16.29 -20.75 10.69
N ILE A 30 15.31 -21.48 11.22
CA ILE A 30 15.46 -22.86 11.69
C ILE A 30 15.06 -23.86 10.60
N THR A 31 14.06 -23.52 9.78
CA THR A 31 13.42 -24.47 8.86
C THR A 31 13.79 -24.28 7.39
N ALA A 32 14.25 -23.10 6.97
CA ALA A 32 14.54 -22.84 5.56
C ALA A 32 15.97 -23.26 5.19
N ASP A 33 16.10 -23.92 4.04
CA ASP A 33 17.41 -24.32 3.49
C ASP A 33 18.31 -23.11 3.16
N SER A 34 17.69 -21.95 2.89
CA SER A 34 18.39 -20.68 2.73
C SER A 34 17.56 -19.53 3.32
N PHE A 35 18.22 -18.67 4.10
CA PHE A 35 17.60 -17.50 4.71
C PHE A 35 18.53 -16.29 4.58
N SER A 36 18.01 -15.20 4.01
CA SER A 36 18.70 -13.91 3.93
C SER A 36 18.07 -12.93 4.91
N PRO A 37 18.72 -12.63 6.06
CA PRO A 37 18.20 -11.66 7.02
C PRO A 37 18.01 -10.27 6.41
N GLY A 38 18.84 -9.89 5.44
CA GLY A 38 18.74 -8.59 4.76
C GLY A 38 17.48 -8.47 3.92
N ILE A 39 17.20 -9.47 3.07
CA ILE A 39 15.97 -9.52 2.25
C ILE A 39 14.74 -9.59 3.15
N PHE A 40 14.79 -10.42 4.19
CA PHE A 40 13.70 -10.53 5.16
C PHE A 40 13.41 -9.20 5.86
N GLY A 41 14.45 -8.51 6.35
CA GLY A 41 14.32 -7.21 7.00
C GLY A 41 13.76 -6.15 6.06
N LEU A 42 14.22 -6.13 4.80
CA LEU A 42 13.75 -5.18 3.79
C LEU A 42 12.28 -5.40 3.43
N TYR A 43 11.86 -6.65 3.23
CA TYR A 43 10.47 -6.99 2.98
C TYR A 43 9.58 -6.74 4.20
N THR A 44 10.10 -6.92 5.42
CA THR A 44 9.42 -6.55 6.66
C THR A 44 9.17 -5.04 6.71
N LEU A 45 10.18 -4.22 6.38
CA LEU A 45 10.06 -2.77 6.34
C LEU A 45 9.04 -2.32 5.29
N LEU A 46 9.04 -2.95 4.11
CA LEU A 46 8.05 -2.69 3.08
C LEU A 46 6.63 -3.04 3.55
N THR A 47 6.47 -4.16 4.26
CA THR A 47 5.16 -4.55 4.82
C THR A 47 4.69 -3.57 5.89
N LEU A 48 5.60 -3.06 6.72
CA LEU A 48 5.29 -2.00 7.68
C LEU A 48 4.82 -0.73 6.97
N LEU A 49 5.49 -0.32 5.88
CA LEU A 49 5.08 0.83 5.06
C LEU A 49 3.70 0.60 4.44
N TYR A 50 3.44 -0.57 3.88
CA TYR A 50 2.13 -0.95 3.34
C TYR A 50 1.05 -0.91 4.42
N GLY A 51 1.31 -1.43 5.61
CA GLY A 51 0.40 -1.31 6.75
C GLY A 51 0.16 0.14 7.17
N ALA A 52 1.19 0.99 7.15
CA ALA A 52 1.10 2.39 7.50
C ALA A 52 0.15 3.20 6.59
N VAL A 53 -0.02 2.79 5.32
CA VAL A 53 -1.01 3.38 4.40
C VAL A 53 -2.42 3.35 5.00
N TYR A 54 -2.89 2.19 5.43
CA TYR A 54 -4.25 2.06 5.97
C TYR A 54 -4.43 2.76 7.32
N VAL A 55 -3.35 2.85 8.11
CA VAL A 55 -3.33 3.65 9.35
C VAL A 55 -3.46 5.13 9.03
N ALA A 56 -2.68 5.64 8.06
CA ALA A 56 -2.74 7.02 7.60
C ALA A 56 -4.14 7.37 7.09
N ILE A 57 -4.74 6.49 6.27
CA ILE A 57 -6.12 6.63 5.77
C ILE A 57 -7.12 6.73 6.93
N GLY A 58 -7.07 5.79 7.88
CA GLY A 58 -7.99 5.78 9.02
C GLY A 58 -7.88 7.04 9.89
N ILE A 59 -6.67 7.60 10.02
CA ILE A 59 -6.43 8.83 10.78
C ILE A 59 -6.91 10.05 10.00
N GLY A 60 -6.55 10.15 8.73
CA GLY A 60 -7.04 11.22 7.84
C GLY A 60 -8.56 11.27 7.81
N ALA A 61 -9.20 10.11 7.61
CA ALA A 61 -10.65 9.99 7.63
C ALA A 61 -11.25 10.36 8.99
N SER A 62 -10.59 10.03 10.11
CA SER A 62 -11.11 10.34 11.45
C SER A 62 -11.30 11.83 11.71
N ALA A 63 -10.58 12.70 11.00
CA ALA A 63 -10.75 14.16 11.09
C ALA A 63 -12.10 14.65 10.55
N PHE A 64 -12.78 13.83 9.73
CA PHE A 64 -14.06 14.17 9.10
C PHE A 64 -15.24 13.41 9.72
N MET A 65 -14.97 12.41 10.56
CA MET A 65 -15.99 11.49 11.05
C MET A 65 -16.42 11.82 12.48
N LYS A 66 -17.72 11.67 12.75
CA LYS A 66 -18.29 11.88 14.08
C LYS A 66 -17.91 10.79 15.10
N SER A 67 -17.46 9.62 14.63
CA SER A 67 -17.12 8.49 15.51
C SER A 67 -15.88 7.71 15.05
N ARG A 68 -15.16 7.14 16.02
CA ARG A 68 -14.00 6.28 15.77
C ARG A 68 -14.38 4.98 15.05
N LYS A 69 -15.59 4.45 15.28
CA LYS A 69 -16.09 3.24 14.59
C LYS A 69 -16.24 3.49 13.09
N THR A 70 -16.76 4.65 12.71
CA THR A 70 -16.93 5.03 11.29
C THR A 70 -15.59 5.18 10.58
N ALA A 71 -14.61 5.84 11.21
CA ALA A 71 -13.26 5.96 10.63
C ALA A 71 -12.59 4.60 10.40
N PHE A 72 -12.76 3.66 11.33
CA PHE A 72 -12.26 2.31 11.19
C PHE A 72 -12.97 1.53 10.07
N ALA A 73 -14.30 1.65 9.97
CA ALA A 73 -15.08 1.05 8.89
C ALA A 73 -14.66 1.57 7.50
N ILE A 74 -14.32 2.86 7.38
CA ILE A 74 -13.79 3.42 6.12
C ILE A 74 -12.43 2.81 5.77
N ALA A 75 -11.52 2.68 6.74
CA ALA A 75 -10.22 2.07 6.49
C ALA A 75 -10.36 0.61 6.01
N ILE A 76 -11.24 -0.18 6.63
CA ILE A 76 -11.56 -1.54 6.18
C ILE A 76 -12.23 -1.52 4.80
N GLY A 77 -13.18 -0.63 4.58
CA GLY A 77 -13.88 -0.51 3.30
C GLY A 77 -12.93 -0.20 2.15
N LEU A 78 -11.96 0.70 2.37
CA LEU A 78 -10.92 1.00 1.39
C LEU A 78 -9.95 -0.17 1.19
N TYR A 79 -9.56 -0.87 2.26
CA TYR A 79 -8.78 -2.10 2.13
C TYR A 79 -9.50 -3.14 1.27
N MET A 80 -10.79 -3.38 1.53
CA MET A 80 -11.61 -4.31 0.76
C MET A 80 -11.83 -3.84 -0.68
N LEU A 81 -12.01 -2.53 -0.90
CA LEU A 81 -12.08 -1.92 -2.24
C LEU A 81 -10.83 -2.27 -3.04
N PHE A 82 -9.66 -2.01 -2.47
CA PHE A 82 -8.39 -2.26 -3.15
C PHE A 82 -8.07 -3.74 -3.32
N LEU A 83 -8.47 -4.58 -2.37
CA LEU A 83 -8.17 -6.01 -2.42
C LEU A 83 -9.10 -6.82 -3.33
N LEU A 84 -10.40 -6.49 -3.37
CA LEU A 84 -11.39 -7.28 -4.11
C LEU A 84 -11.89 -6.59 -5.37
N PHE A 85 -12.14 -5.27 -5.29
CA PHE A 85 -12.91 -4.56 -6.31
C PHE A 85 -12.03 -3.82 -7.31
N TRP A 86 -10.76 -3.57 -6.99
CA TRP A 86 -9.84 -2.84 -7.87
C TRP A 86 -9.58 -3.58 -9.17
N ASP A 87 -9.34 -4.90 -9.10
CA ASP A 87 -9.10 -5.70 -10.31
C ASP A 87 -10.33 -5.74 -11.21
N VAL A 88 -11.53 -5.88 -10.61
CA VAL A 88 -12.81 -5.79 -11.34
C VAL A 88 -12.96 -4.41 -11.99
N PHE A 89 -12.63 -3.34 -11.26
CA PHE A 89 -12.66 -1.98 -11.79
C PHE A 89 -11.70 -1.82 -12.98
N LEU A 90 -10.48 -2.35 -12.91
CA LEU A 90 -9.52 -2.29 -14.01
C LEU A 90 -9.99 -3.05 -15.25
N VAL A 91 -10.59 -4.23 -15.07
CA VAL A 91 -11.17 -5.01 -16.17
C VAL A 91 -12.31 -4.24 -16.83
N LEU A 92 -13.21 -3.64 -16.04
CA LEU A 92 -14.29 -2.81 -16.56
C LEU A 92 -13.76 -1.55 -17.27
N LEU A 93 -12.72 -0.93 -16.72
CA LEU A 93 -12.07 0.24 -17.30
C LEU A 93 -11.43 -0.11 -18.65
N GLN A 94 -10.73 -1.24 -18.73
CA GLN A 94 -10.20 -1.78 -19.99
C GLN A 94 -11.33 -2.01 -20.99
N PHE A 95 -12.38 -2.72 -20.60
CA PHE A 95 -13.51 -3.02 -21.48
C PHE A 95 -14.15 -1.74 -22.04
N ALA A 96 -14.33 -0.72 -21.20
CA ALA A 96 -14.96 0.54 -21.59
C ALA A 96 -14.07 1.43 -22.47
N SER A 97 -12.74 1.34 -22.35
CA SER A 97 -11.81 2.25 -23.03
C SER A 97 -11.09 1.63 -24.23
N VAL A 98 -10.82 0.33 -24.18
CA VAL A 98 -10.05 -0.42 -25.18
C VAL A 98 -10.90 -1.50 -25.85
N GLY A 99 -11.86 -2.07 -25.13
CA GLY A 99 -12.72 -3.15 -25.61
C GLY A 99 -12.41 -4.50 -24.95
N GLN A 100 -13.03 -5.57 -25.49
CA GLN A 100 -12.88 -6.94 -24.98
C GLN A 100 -11.49 -7.51 -25.19
N GLU A 101 -10.90 -7.23 -26.35
CA GLU A 101 -9.61 -7.76 -26.75
C GLU A 101 -8.51 -6.77 -26.38
N LEU A 102 -7.40 -7.30 -25.86
CA LEU A 102 -6.21 -6.49 -25.62
C LEU A 102 -5.54 -6.18 -26.96
N PRO A 103 -5.04 -4.94 -27.15
CA PRO A 103 -4.18 -4.61 -28.28
C PRO A 103 -2.97 -5.53 -28.31
N GLU A 104 -2.37 -5.73 -29.48
CA GLU A 104 -1.12 -6.50 -29.62
C GLU A 104 0.02 -5.89 -28.78
N SER A 105 -0.01 -4.57 -28.57
CA SER A 105 0.91 -3.84 -27.69
C SER A 105 0.68 -4.09 -26.19
N GLY A 106 -0.31 -4.89 -25.81
CA GLY A 106 -0.71 -5.14 -24.43
C GLY A 106 -1.61 -4.06 -23.83
N LEU A 107 -1.78 -4.12 -22.51
CA LEU A 107 -2.62 -3.18 -21.77
C LEU A 107 -2.03 -1.76 -21.85
N PRO A 108 -2.80 -0.71 -22.19
CA PRO A 108 -2.29 0.65 -22.24
C PRO A 108 -1.65 1.10 -20.92
N GLU A 109 -0.52 1.81 -21.02
CA GLU A 109 0.29 2.23 -19.87
C GLU A 109 -0.48 3.07 -18.84
N TRP A 110 -1.41 3.90 -19.28
CA TRP A 110 -2.23 4.70 -18.37
C TRP A 110 -3.18 3.83 -17.53
N ILE A 111 -3.69 2.69 -18.06
CA ILE A 111 -4.47 1.73 -17.27
C ILE A 111 -3.56 0.99 -16.29
N GLN A 112 -2.36 0.60 -16.74
CA GLN A 112 -1.36 0.01 -15.86
C GLN A 112 -1.02 0.95 -14.69
N PHE A 113 -0.89 2.25 -14.96
CA PHE A 113 -0.61 3.26 -13.95
C PHE A 113 -1.77 3.41 -12.97
N VAL A 114 -3.01 3.42 -13.45
CA VAL A 114 -4.20 3.37 -12.56
C VAL A 114 -4.17 2.10 -11.71
N GLY A 115 -3.78 0.96 -12.28
CA GLY A 115 -3.56 -0.27 -11.53
C GLY A 115 -2.50 -0.13 -10.42
N LEU A 116 -1.40 0.55 -10.72
CA LEU A 116 -0.31 0.83 -9.78
C LEU A 116 -0.74 1.71 -8.60
N LEU A 117 -1.79 2.53 -8.73
CA LEU A 117 -2.31 3.34 -7.63
C LEU A 117 -2.89 2.51 -6.47
N ASN A 118 -3.23 1.24 -6.71
CA ASN A 118 -3.61 0.30 -5.66
C ASN A 118 -2.41 0.06 -4.71
N PRO A 119 -2.53 0.34 -3.40
CA PRO A 119 -1.46 0.10 -2.43
C PRO A 119 -0.92 -1.34 -2.45
N ALA A 120 -1.76 -2.34 -2.72
CA ALA A 120 -1.31 -3.73 -2.85
C ALA A 120 -0.40 -3.92 -4.07
N THR A 121 -0.82 -3.44 -5.24
CA THR A 121 -0.01 -3.46 -6.46
C THR A 121 1.28 -2.66 -6.31
N ALA A 122 1.20 -1.46 -5.74
CA ALA A 122 2.36 -0.62 -5.42
C ALA A 122 3.37 -1.33 -4.50
N SER A 123 2.89 -2.11 -3.53
CA SER A 123 3.76 -2.92 -2.67
C SER A 123 4.50 -4.02 -3.46
N GLY A 124 3.86 -4.62 -4.47
CA GLY A 124 4.51 -5.58 -5.37
C GLY A 124 5.61 -4.94 -6.23
N TYR A 125 5.34 -3.77 -6.81
CA TYR A 125 6.34 -3.00 -7.57
C TYR A 125 7.52 -2.60 -6.66
N ALA A 126 7.22 -2.09 -5.47
CA ALA A 126 8.24 -1.77 -4.48
C ALA A 126 9.07 -2.99 -4.06
N ALA A 127 8.44 -4.16 -3.93
CA ALA A 127 9.16 -5.41 -3.62
C ALA A 127 10.15 -5.77 -4.73
N ARG A 128 9.74 -5.69 -6.01
CA ARG A 128 10.65 -5.90 -7.17
C ARG A 128 11.79 -4.88 -7.22
N ALA A 129 11.53 -3.62 -6.84
CA ALA A 129 12.56 -2.58 -6.80
C ALA A 129 13.62 -2.84 -5.72
N LEU A 130 13.20 -3.37 -4.58
CA LEU A 130 14.04 -3.58 -3.41
C LEU A 130 14.77 -4.93 -3.44
N VAL A 131 14.13 -5.94 -4.02
CA VAL A 131 14.57 -7.33 -4.07
C VAL A 131 14.30 -7.86 -5.49
N PRO A 132 15.29 -7.78 -6.40
CA PRO A 132 15.12 -8.13 -7.81
C PRO A 132 14.61 -9.55 -8.05
N GLU A 133 14.87 -10.48 -7.13
CA GLU A 133 14.41 -11.86 -7.18
C GLU A 133 12.87 -11.97 -7.24
N PHE A 134 12.14 -10.99 -6.73
CA PHE A 134 10.68 -10.95 -6.85
C PHE A 134 10.19 -10.77 -8.30
N HIS A 135 11.05 -10.38 -9.25
CA HIS A 135 10.69 -10.38 -10.66
C HIS A 135 10.26 -11.76 -11.15
N ALA A 136 10.87 -12.83 -10.65
CA ALA A 136 10.54 -14.19 -11.04
C ALA A 136 9.26 -14.72 -10.36
N LEU A 137 8.78 -14.04 -9.32
CA LEU A 137 7.67 -14.49 -8.47
C LEU A 137 6.38 -13.68 -8.69
N THR A 138 6.42 -12.65 -9.53
CA THR A 138 5.31 -11.73 -9.77
C THR A 138 5.02 -11.60 -11.26
N LEU A 139 3.76 -11.32 -11.60
CA LEU A 139 3.27 -11.19 -12.97
C LEU A 139 2.77 -9.77 -13.21
N PHE A 140 3.65 -8.78 -13.13
CA PHE A 140 3.33 -7.41 -13.53
C PHE A 140 3.84 -7.13 -14.95
N PRO A 141 3.10 -6.36 -15.74
CA PRO A 141 3.58 -5.91 -17.04
C PRO A 141 4.92 -5.19 -16.92
N GLU A 142 5.82 -5.45 -17.85
CA GLU A 142 7.03 -4.64 -18.02
C GLU A 142 6.69 -3.45 -18.92
N SER A 143 7.24 -2.29 -18.59
CA SER A 143 7.08 -1.07 -19.38
C SER A 143 8.35 -0.23 -19.28
N ASP A 144 8.73 0.39 -20.40
CA ASP A 144 9.84 1.36 -20.45
C ASP A 144 9.41 2.75 -19.93
N ALA A 145 8.11 2.94 -19.64
CA ALA A 145 7.61 4.20 -19.14
C ALA A 145 8.19 4.52 -17.76
N PHE A 146 8.67 5.76 -17.60
CA PHE A 146 9.27 6.23 -16.35
C PHE A 146 8.32 6.10 -15.14
N TYR A 147 7.02 6.30 -15.35
CA TYR A 147 5.99 6.25 -14.30
C TYR A 147 5.48 4.84 -14.00
N LEU A 148 5.99 3.81 -14.69
CA LEU A 148 5.68 2.39 -14.44
C LEU A 148 6.88 1.60 -13.93
N GLN A 149 8.00 2.27 -13.64
CA GLN A 149 9.16 1.62 -13.08
C GLN A 149 8.88 1.13 -11.64
N ASN A 150 9.51 0.03 -11.24
CA ASN A 150 9.27 -0.61 -9.94
C ASN A 150 9.39 0.32 -8.72
N TRP A 151 10.33 1.27 -8.75
CA TRP A 151 10.54 2.23 -7.66
C TRP A 151 9.34 3.17 -7.46
N VAL A 152 8.49 3.35 -8.48
CA VAL A 152 7.26 4.16 -8.40
C VAL A 152 6.30 3.58 -7.38
N GLY A 153 6.31 2.26 -7.16
CA GLY A 153 5.55 1.61 -6.09
C GLY A 153 5.86 2.21 -4.70
N LEU A 154 7.13 2.50 -4.40
CA LEU A 154 7.52 3.15 -3.14
C LEU A 154 6.97 4.58 -3.05
N VAL A 155 6.97 5.32 -4.17
CA VAL A 155 6.43 6.68 -4.22
C VAL A 155 4.93 6.67 -4.00
N VAL A 156 4.20 5.76 -4.65
CA VAL A 156 2.75 5.61 -4.48
C VAL A 156 2.41 5.30 -3.02
N LEU A 157 3.13 4.35 -2.39
CA LEU A 157 2.95 4.05 -0.96
C LEU A 157 3.24 5.26 -0.07
N ALA A 158 4.31 6.00 -0.35
CA ALA A 158 4.65 7.22 0.40
C ALA A 158 3.56 8.29 0.27
N LEU A 159 3.02 8.51 -0.94
CA LEU A 159 1.92 9.44 -1.18
C LEU A 159 0.66 9.03 -0.43
N TRP A 160 0.35 7.73 -0.40
CA TRP A 160 -0.77 7.18 0.37
C TRP A 160 -0.63 7.33 1.88
N VAL A 161 0.59 7.53 2.40
CA VAL A 161 0.82 7.90 3.80
C VAL A 161 0.71 9.40 3.99
N VAL A 162 1.42 10.18 3.17
CA VAL A 162 1.56 11.63 3.33
C VAL A 162 0.25 12.36 3.09
N ILE A 163 -0.48 12.02 2.01
CA ILE A 163 -1.70 12.76 1.61
C ILE A 163 -2.79 12.64 2.68
N PRO A 164 -3.21 11.45 3.16
CA PRO A 164 -4.26 11.36 4.17
C PRO A 164 -3.88 12.04 5.49
N LEU A 165 -2.61 11.97 5.89
CA LEU A 165 -2.12 12.63 7.11
C LEU A 165 -2.14 14.15 6.96
N ALA A 166 -1.67 14.69 5.83
CA ALA A 166 -1.69 16.12 5.55
C ALA A 166 -3.12 16.68 5.51
N VAL A 167 -4.04 15.96 4.84
CA VAL A 167 -5.47 16.33 4.78
C VAL A 167 -6.10 16.29 6.17
N GLY A 168 -5.82 15.25 6.96
CA GLY A 168 -6.32 15.14 8.33
C GLY A 168 -5.80 16.28 9.22
N TYR A 169 -4.51 16.59 9.13
CA TYR A 169 -3.88 17.68 9.88
C TYR A 169 -4.48 19.05 9.54
N ALA A 170 -4.56 19.38 8.25
CA ALA A 170 -5.13 20.65 7.79
C ALA A 170 -6.60 20.82 8.22
N ARG A 171 -7.35 19.71 8.35
CA ARG A 171 -8.73 19.75 8.85
C ARG A 171 -8.79 20.04 10.35
N PHE A 172 -7.94 19.42 11.16
CA PHE A 172 -7.89 19.65 12.60
C PHE A 172 -7.50 21.09 12.93
N GLU A 173 -6.50 21.64 12.24
CA GLU A 173 -6.06 23.02 12.45
C GLU A 173 -7.21 24.03 12.22
N ARG A 174 -8.04 23.79 11.20
CA ARG A 174 -9.25 24.60 10.95
C ARG A 174 -10.35 24.42 12.00
N MET A 175 -10.38 23.31 12.73
CA MET A 175 -11.38 23.08 13.80
C MET A 175 -10.96 23.71 15.12
N ASP A 176 -9.66 23.76 15.41
CA ASP A 176 -9.12 24.37 16.63
C ASP A 176 -9.14 25.91 16.58
N LEU A 177 -9.34 26.50 15.38
CA LEU A 177 -9.46 27.95 15.16
C LEU A 177 -10.89 28.50 15.32
N HIS A 178 -11.86 27.67 15.72
CA HIS A 178 -13.25 28.07 16.02
C HIS A 178 -13.65 27.68 17.44
#